data_AF-A0A3D0W800-F1
#
_entry.id   AF-A0A3D0W800-F1
#
_cell.length_a   1.000
_cell.length_b   1.000
_cell.length_c   1.000
_cell.angle_alpha   90.00
_cell.angle_beta   90.00
_cell.angle_gamma   90.00
#
_symmetry.space_group_name_H-M   'P 1'
#
loop_
_entity.id
_entity.type
_entity.pdbx_description
1 polymer ?
#
loop_
_entity_poly.entity_id
_entity_poly.type
_entity_poly.pdbx_seq_one_letter_code
_entity_poly.pdbx_strand_id
1 'polypeptide(L)'
;MTCIVALINENKVLLGGDSAASDDKSGLIFQRTDSKVFKVGQFGIGFVDSFRMGQILQYYWTPPVYKPTSGYRNLDKFIRTKFVESVKDAFKEYGYGNFSQGTEEGDQGGVFIIAVQGAGRIFTMDTDFHIAEVDVPYMAEGAGQELALGSLFSTAQVKTPRKRVRMALEAAAKFNMSVRPPFTIIEV
;
A
#
# COMPACT_ATOMS: atom_id res chain seq x y z
N MET A 1 0.93 -2.31 -12.68
CA MET A 1 2.39 -2.44 -12.93
C MET A 1 3.17 -1.74 -11.81
N THR A 2 3.37 -2.43 -10.68
CA THR A 2 3.94 -1.85 -9.44
C THR A 2 4.46 -2.98 -8.54
N CYS A 3 5.37 -2.67 -7.63
CA CYS A 3 5.61 -3.48 -6.42
C CYS A 3 5.64 -2.59 -5.18
N ILE A 4 4.68 -2.81 -4.27
CA ILE A 4 4.71 -2.26 -2.92
C ILE A 4 5.04 -3.40 -1.95
N VAL A 5 5.89 -3.13 -0.97
CA VAL A 5 6.33 -4.09 0.04
C VAL A 5 6.18 -3.48 1.43
N ALA A 6 5.55 -4.20 2.35
CA ALA A 6 5.48 -3.86 3.76
C ALA A 6 6.12 -4.95 4.63
N LEU A 7 6.87 -4.55 5.64
CA LEU A 7 7.50 -5.44 6.60
C LEU A 7 7.35 -4.88 8.02
N ILE A 8 6.73 -5.65 8.90
CA ILE A 8 6.63 -5.32 10.33
C ILE A 8 8.03 -5.44 10.96
N ASN A 9 8.38 -4.42 11.73
CA ASN A 9 9.55 -4.39 12.58
C ASN A 9 9.14 -3.82 13.94
N GLU A 10 8.90 -4.72 14.90
CA GLU A 10 8.36 -4.38 16.22
C GLU A 10 7.03 -3.62 16.10
N ASN A 11 6.96 -2.39 16.61
CA ASN A 11 5.78 -1.53 16.57
C ASN A 11 5.73 -0.62 15.33
N LYS A 12 6.65 -0.81 14.37
CA LYS A 12 6.76 -0.03 13.14
C LYS A 12 6.56 -0.91 11.91
N VAL A 13 6.31 -0.26 10.78
CA VAL A 13 6.26 -0.92 9.48
C VAL A 13 7.21 -0.21 8.54
N LEU A 14 8.10 -0.96 7.88
CA LEU A 14 8.82 -0.44 6.73
C LEU A 14 7.97 -0.64 5.50
N LEU A 15 7.77 0.43 4.74
CA LEU A 15 6.99 0.44 3.51
C LEU A 15 7.89 0.86 2.34
N GLY A 16 7.97 0.01 1.32
CA GLY A 16 8.80 0.17 0.15
C GLY A 16 7.97 0.19 -1.12
N GLY A 17 8.35 1.02 -2.09
CA GLY A 17 7.70 1.09 -3.39
C GLY A 17 8.68 1.33 -4.52
N ASP A 18 8.34 0.79 -5.69
CA ASP A 18 9.03 1.06 -6.95
C ASP A 18 8.59 2.38 -7.60
N SER A 19 9.27 2.77 -8.68
CA SER A 19 9.05 4.06 -9.36
C SER A 19 8.53 3.93 -10.79
N ALA A 20 8.19 2.74 -11.28
CA ALA A 20 7.69 2.58 -12.64
C ALA A 20 6.28 3.15 -12.81
N ALA A 21 6.04 3.90 -13.89
CA ALA A 21 4.72 4.16 -14.44
C ALA A 21 4.69 3.54 -15.83
N SER A 22 3.79 2.60 -16.04
CA SER A 22 3.68 1.91 -17.32
C SER A 22 2.36 2.21 -18.01
N ASP A 23 2.38 2.07 -19.33
CA ASP A 23 1.18 2.03 -20.14
C ASP A 23 1.09 0.66 -20.83
N ASP A 24 0.05 -0.11 -20.49
CA ASP A 24 -0.17 -1.45 -21.03
C ASP A 24 -0.40 -1.43 -22.55
N LYS A 25 -0.93 -0.32 -23.10
CA LYS A 25 -1.25 -0.21 -24.53
C LYS A 25 0.00 -0.01 -25.38
N SER A 26 0.88 0.91 -24.99
CA SER A 26 2.11 1.21 -25.74
C SER A 26 3.32 0.39 -25.29
N GLY A 27 3.26 -0.22 -24.10
CA GLY A 27 4.41 -0.85 -23.45
C GLY A 27 5.44 0.13 -22.90
N LEU A 28 5.16 1.45 -22.94
CA LEU A 28 6.06 2.46 -22.41
C LEU A 28 6.15 2.36 -20.89
N ILE A 29 7.37 2.50 -20.36
CA ILE A 29 7.63 2.55 -18.93
C ILE A 29 8.49 3.79 -18.63
N PHE A 30 7.94 4.70 -17.83
CA PHE A 30 8.65 5.84 -17.30
C PHE A 30 9.03 5.61 -15.84
N GLN A 31 10.18 6.13 -15.44
CA GLN A 31 10.54 6.24 -14.03
C GLN A 31 9.98 7.56 -13.50
N ARG A 32 9.09 7.48 -12.52
CA ARG A 32 8.50 8.64 -11.83
C ARG A 32 9.39 9.09 -10.69
N THR A 33 9.47 10.39 -10.48
CA THR A 33 10.07 11.01 -9.30
C THR A 33 9.14 10.97 -8.09
N ASP A 34 7.82 10.91 -8.33
CA ASP A 34 6.82 10.75 -7.29
C ASP A 34 6.92 9.36 -6.65
N SER A 35 6.93 9.32 -5.32
CA SER A 35 6.96 8.07 -4.58
C SER A 35 5.58 7.41 -4.55
N LYS A 36 5.54 6.09 -4.74
CA LYS A 36 4.32 5.30 -4.52
C LYS A 36 4.04 4.99 -3.04
N VAL A 37 4.96 5.37 -2.15
CA VAL A 37 4.83 5.24 -0.70
C VAL A 37 4.98 6.59 0.00
N PHE A 38 4.10 6.90 0.93
CA PHE A 38 4.13 8.15 1.69
C PHE A 38 3.46 8.01 3.06
N LYS A 39 3.67 9.00 3.93
CA LYS A 39 2.93 9.15 5.19
C LYS A 39 1.85 10.21 5.04
N VAL A 40 0.68 9.97 5.65
CA VAL A 40 -0.41 10.94 5.78
C VAL A 40 -1.11 10.74 7.12
N GLY A 41 -1.11 11.76 7.97
CA GLY A 41 -1.59 11.63 9.36
C GLY A 41 -0.86 10.52 10.13
N GLN A 42 -1.63 9.57 10.66
CA GLN A 42 -1.12 8.41 11.42
C GLN A 42 -0.85 7.17 10.53
N PHE A 43 -0.90 7.32 9.21
CA PHE A 43 -0.90 6.21 8.26
C PHE A 43 0.29 6.30 7.31
N GLY A 44 0.83 5.14 6.97
CA GLY A 44 1.67 4.95 5.79
C GLY A 44 0.86 4.29 4.70
N ILE A 45 0.92 4.84 3.49
CA ILE A 45 0.17 4.36 2.33
C ILE A 45 1.15 3.96 1.25
N GLY A 46 0.92 2.80 0.63
CA GLY A 46 1.66 2.30 -0.52
C GLY A 46 0.70 1.82 -1.58
N PHE A 47 0.59 2.53 -2.70
CA PHE A 47 -0.46 2.29 -3.70
C PHE A 47 0.03 1.55 -4.94
N VAL A 48 -0.85 0.78 -5.57
CA VAL A 48 -0.54 -0.06 -6.74
C VAL A 48 -1.09 0.51 -8.04
N ASP A 49 -2.38 0.85 -8.08
CA ASP A 49 -3.13 1.03 -9.33
C ASP A 49 -2.86 2.37 -10.01
N SER A 50 -3.31 3.46 -9.38
CA SER A 50 -3.39 4.75 -10.03
C SER A 50 -2.58 5.80 -9.27
N PHE A 51 -1.73 6.52 -9.98
CA PHE A 51 -1.06 7.71 -9.43
C PHE A 51 -2.07 8.77 -8.99
N ARG A 52 -3.21 8.89 -9.67
CA ARG A 52 -4.25 9.84 -9.27
C ARG A 52 -4.83 9.46 -7.90
N MET A 53 -5.07 8.16 -7.66
CA MET A 53 -5.48 7.65 -6.35
C MET A 53 -4.46 8.01 -5.27
N GLY A 54 -3.18 7.71 -5.51
CA GLY A 54 -2.10 8.05 -4.59
C GLY A 54 -2.06 9.55 -4.26
N GLN A 55 -2.21 10.42 -5.27
CA GLN A 55 -2.23 11.86 -5.08
C GLN A 55 -3.45 12.37 -4.30
N ILE A 56 -4.62 11.77 -4.48
CA ILE A 56 -5.81 12.10 -3.67
C ILE A 56 -5.54 11.78 -2.20
N LEU A 57 -5.07 10.56 -1.92
CA LEU A 57 -4.74 10.13 -0.56
C LEU A 57 -3.60 10.96 0.05
N GLN A 58 -2.64 11.40 -0.75
CA GLN A 58 -1.47 12.12 -0.25
C GLN A 58 -1.75 13.60 0.04
N TYR A 59 -2.53 14.26 -0.82
CA TYR A 59 -2.61 15.73 -0.82
C TYR A 59 -4.00 16.29 -0.53
N TYR A 60 -5.06 15.52 -0.75
CA TYR A 60 -6.44 15.99 -0.59
C TYR A 60 -7.15 15.35 0.60
N TRP A 61 -6.90 14.07 0.85
CA TRP A 61 -7.55 13.33 1.91
C TRP A 61 -7.03 13.76 3.29
N THR A 62 -7.96 14.13 4.17
CA THR A 62 -7.68 14.30 5.60
C THR A 62 -8.10 13.03 6.33
N PRO A 63 -7.15 12.17 6.73
CA PRO A 63 -7.49 10.88 7.32
C PRO A 63 -8.11 11.05 8.72
N PRO A 64 -9.04 10.17 9.11
CA PRO A 64 -9.65 10.19 10.43
C PRO A 64 -8.60 9.89 11.50
N VAL A 65 -8.69 10.59 12.64
CA VAL A 65 -7.79 10.37 13.76
C VAL A 65 -8.13 9.06 14.47
N TYR A 66 -7.19 8.12 14.48
CA TYR A 66 -7.27 6.89 15.27
C TYR A 66 -6.83 7.17 16.71
N LYS A 67 -7.73 6.88 17.67
CA LYS A 67 -7.46 6.96 19.11
C LYS A 67 -7.24 5.53 19.65
N PRO A 68 -6.00 5.11 19.93
CA PRO A 68 -5.72 3.73 20.33
C PRO A 68 -6.32 3.39 21.69
N THR A 69 -6.94 2.22 21.81
CA THR A 69 -7.20 1.58 23.11
C THR A 69 -6.04 0.69 23.51
N SER A 70 -6.03 0.22 24.77
CA SER A 70 -5.02 -0.73 25.25
C SER A 70 -4.94 -1.95 24.32
N GLY A 71 -3.72 -2.24 23.85
CA GLY A 71 -3.45 -3.34 22.91
C GLY A 71 -4.10 -3.19 21.53
N TYR A 72 -4.45 -1.98 21.09
CA TYR A 72 -5.04 -1.72 19.76
C TYR A 72 -6.34 -2.47 19.47
N ARG A 73 -7.11 -2.83 20.51
CA ARG A 73 -8.35 -3.64 20.38
C ARG A 73 -9.41 -3.00 19.49
N ASN A 74 -9.42 -1.67 19.40
CA ASN A 74 -10.38 -0.94 18.54
C ASN A 74 -9.86 -0.69 17.12
N LEU A 75 -8.62 -1.08 16.79
CA LEU A 75 -8.04 -0.81 15.48
C LEU A 75 -8.78 -1.53 14.35
N ASP A 76 -9.12 -2.79 14.56
CA ASP A 76 -9.81 -3.60 13.54
C ASP A 76 -11.15 -2.97 13.14
N LYS A 77 -11.97 -2.62 14.14
CA LYS A 77 -13.23 -1.90 13.90
C LYS A 77 -12.98 -0.54 13.22
N PHE A 78 -11.97 0.20 13.66
CA PHE A 78 -11.69 1.53 13.12
C PHE A 78 -11.29 1.48 11.64
N ILE A 79 -10.36 0.58 11.28
CA ILE A 79 -9.83 0.49 9.91
C ILE A 79 -10.90 -0.02 8.94
N ARG A 80 -11.79 -0.92 9.37
CA ARG A 80 -12.87 -1.48 8.55
C ARG A 80 -14.11 -0.60 8.44
N THR A 81 -14.16 0.53 9.17
CA THR A 81 -15.33 1.42 9.17
C THR A 81 -14.92 2.85 8.87
N LYS A 82 -14.54 3.63 9.90
CA LYS A 82 -14.24 5.06 9.77
C LYS A 82 -13.17 5.36 8.73
N PHE A 83 -12.13 4.53 8.68
CA PHE A 83 -11.08 4.69 7.68
C PHE A 83 -11.63 4.46 6.26
N VAL A 84 -12.29 3.33 6.01
CA VAL A 84 -12.91 2.99 4.72
C VAL A 84 -13.84 4.11 4.25
N GLU A 85 -14.78 4.54 5.08
CA GLU A 85 -15.74 5.60 4.70
C GLU A 85 -15.02 6.91 4.35
N SER A 86 -13.99 7.29 5.12
CA SER A 86 -13.23 8.51 4.82
C SER A 86 -12.47 8.45 3.48
N VAL A 87 -12.00 7.27 3.08
CA VAL A 87 -11.33 7.05 1.79
C VAL A 87 -12.37 7.13 0.66
N LYS A 88 -13.52 6.48 0.84
CA LYS A 88 -14.64 6.55 -0.11
C LYS A 88 -15.09 7.98 -0.35
N ASP A 89 -15.25 8.77 0.71
CA ASP A 89 -15.64 10.17 0.62
C ASP A 89 -14.62 11.00 -0.18
N ALA A 90 -13.32 10.83 0.11
CA ALA A 90 -12.26 11.51 -0.65
C ALA A 90 -12.24 11.09 -2.13
N PHE A 91 -12.42 9.81 -2.42
CA PHE A 91 -12.47 9.30 -3.79
C PHE A 91 -13.67 9.85 -4.56
N LYS A 92 -14.85 9.90 -3.93
CA LYS A 92 -16.06 10.53 -4.51
C LYS A 92 -15.83 12.01 -4.78
N GLU A 93 -15.31 12.75 -3.80
CA GLU A 93 -15.11 14.19 -3.89
C GLU A 93 -14.10 14.58 -4.97
N TYR A 94 -13.00 13.83 -5.08
CA TYR A 94 -11.88 14.16 -5.97
C TYR A 94 -11.83 13.35 -7.28
N GLY A 95 -12.91 12.62 -7.57
CA GLY A 95 -13.16 12.00 -8.87
C GLY A 95 -12.29 10.78 -9.17
N TYR A 96 -12.20 9.84 -8.23
CA TYR A 96 -11.52 8.55 -8.42
C TYR A 96 -12.41 7.39 -8.02
N GLY A 97 -12.41 6.29 -8.76
CA GLY A 97 -13.26 5.13 -8.50
C GLY A 97 -14.61 5.18 -9.23
N ASN A 98 -15.42 4.15 -9.00
CA ASN A 98 -16.77 4.02 -9.55
C ASN A 98 -17.79 3.97 -8.40
N PHE A 99 -18.74 4.90 -8.43
CA PHE A 99 -19.79 5.05 -7.42
C PHE A 99 -21.19 5.04 -8.05
N SER A 100 -21.32 4.30 -9.16
CA SER A 100 -22.57 4.20 -9.91
C SER A 100 -23.64 3.48 -9.08
N GLN A 101 -24.84 4.05 -8.99
CA GLN A 101 -25.97 3.35 -8.37
C GLN A 101 -26.41 2.17 -9.26
N GLY A 102 -26.57 0.99 -8.66
CA GLY A 102 -27.20 -0.16 -9.31
C GLY A 102 -26.27 -1.13 -10.04
N THR A 103 -24.95 -1.06 -9.82
CA THR A 103 -24.03 -2.14 -10.22
C THR A 103 -24.11 -3.30 -9.22
N GLU A 104 -24.05 -4.55 -9.70
CA GLU A 104 -23.93 -5.72 -8.81
C GLU A 104 -22.60 -5.71 -8.03
N GLU A 105 -21.59 -5.01 -8.55
CA GLU A 105 -20.23 -4.94 -8.02
C GLU A 105 -20.03 -3.88 -6.91
N GLY A 106 -21.04 -3.04 -6.62
CA GLY A 106 -20.93 -1.98 -5.60
C GLY A 106 -19.94 -0.86 -5.93
N ASP A 107 -19.54 -0.12 -4.90
CA ASP A 107 -18.55 0.97 -5.00
C ASP A 107 -17.15 0.38 -5.28
N GLN A 108 -16.41 0.94 -6.25
CA GLN A 108 -15.06 0.50 -6.60
C GLN A 108 -14.03 1.64 -6.45
N GLY A 109 -12.84 1.31 -5.99
CA GLY A 109 -11.73 2.21 -5.66
C GLY A 109 -10.41 1.70 -6.26
N GLY A 110 -9.45 1.35 -5.42
CA GLY A 110 -8.17 0.81 -5.87
C GLY A 110 -7.35 0.21 -4.75
N VAL A 111 -6.26 -0.46 -5.13
CA VAL A 111 -5.48 -1.31 -4.24
C VAL A 111 -4.33 -0.56 -3.58
N PHE A 112 -4.23 -0.65 -2.25
CA PHE A 112 -3.09 -0.11 -1.50
C PHE A 112 -2.86 -0.81 -0.16
N ILE A 113 -1.59 -0.82 0.27
CA ILE A 113 -1.17 -1.23 1.60
C ILE A 113 -1.26 -0.05 2.57
N ILE A 114 -1.71 -0.34 3.79
CA ILE A 114 -1.87 0.58 4.91
C ILE A 114 -0.99 0.10 6.07
N ALA A 115 -0.14 0.98 6.55
CA ALA A 115 0.57 0.83 7.82
C ALA A 115 0.01 1.83 8.84
N VAL A 116 -0.22 1.39 10.07
CA VAL A 116 -0.73 2.26 11.15
C VAL A 116 0.39 2.55 12.14
N GLN A 117 0.71 3.84 12.31
CA GLN A 117 1.83 4.29 13.13
C GLN A 117 1.75 3.72 14.56
N GLY A 118 2.84 3.09 15.00
CA GLY A 118 2.97 2.50 16.34
C GLY A 118 2.21 1.18 16.54
N ALA A 119 1.33 0.78 15.62
CA ALA A 119 0.55 -0.46 15.78
C ALA A 119 1.34 -1.72 15.38
N GLY A 120 2.38 -1.59 14.55
CA GLY A 120 3.11 -2.73 13.99
C GLY A 120 2.21 -3.67 13.18
N ARG A 121 1.23 -3.11 12.45
CA ARG A 121 0.22 -3.88 11.69
C ARG A 121 0.14 -3.39 10.25
N ILE A 122 -0.12 -4.33 9.35
CA ILE A 122 -0.24 -4.13 7.91
C ILE A 122 -1.67 -4.51 7.53
N PHE A 123 -2.35 -3.61 6.83
CA PHE A 123 -3.62 -3.90 6.19
C PHE A 123 -3.49 -3.69 4.67
N THR A 124 -4.34 -4.36 3.91
CA THR A 124 -4.55 -4.06 2.49
C THR A 124 -5.98 -3.59 2.30
N MET A 125 -6.16 -2.60 1.43
CA MET A 125 -7.46 -2.26 0.85
C MET A 125 -7.47 -2.75 -0.59
N ASP A 126 -8.54 -3.42 -1.00
CA ASP A 126 -8.77 -3.86 -2.38
C ASP A 126 -9.83 -2.99 -3.08
N THR A 127 -10.12 -3.28 -4.34
CA THR A 127 -10.94 -2.42 -5.21
C THR A 127 -12.36 -2.22 -4.69
N ASP A 128 -12.96 -3.18 -3.99
CA ASP A 128 -14.30 -3.05 -3.39
C ASP A 128 -14.28 -2.38 -1.99
N PHE A 129 -13.17 -1.74 -1.62
CA PHE A 129 -12.90 -1.13 -0.32
C PHE A 129 -12.87 -2.11 0.86
N HIS A 130 -12.85 -3.42 0.64
CA HIS A 130 -12.65 -4.35 1.75
C HIS A 130 -11.24 -4.19 2.32
N ILE A 131 -11.12 -4.46 3.62
CA ILE A 131 -9.84 -4.47 4.32
C ILE A 131 -9.45 -5.91 4.61
N ALA A 132 -8.22 -6.29 4.28
CA ALA A 132 -7.63 -7.56 4.69
C ALA A 132 -6.41 -7.34 5.58
N GLU A 133 -6.13 -8.35 6.40
CA GLU A 133 -4.90 -8.49 7.18
C GLU A 133 -4.54 -9.97 7.14
N VAL A 134 -3.26 -10.26 6.90
CA VAL A 134 -2.74 -11.62 6.74
C VAL A 134 -1.96 -12.06 7.97
N ASP A 135 -1.76 -13.37 8.13
CA ASP A 135 -1.13 -14.00 9.29
C ASP A 135 0.41 -14.00 9.27
N VAL A 136 1.01 -13.27 8.31
CA VAL A 136 2.47 -13.13 8.15
C VAL A 136 2.93 -11.71 8.46
N PRO A 137 4.18 -11.50 8.92
CA PRO A 137 4.66 -10.18 9.35
C PRO A 137 5.06 -9.25 8.19
N TYR A 138 4.61 -9.55 6.97
CA TYR A 138 4.94 -8.80 5.76
C TYR A 138 3.84 -8.97 4.72
N MET A 139 3.75 -8.02 3.80
CA MET A 139 2.85 -8.11 2.66
C MET A 139 3.51 -7.47 1.45
N ALA A 140 3.11 -7.88 0.26
CA ALA A 140 3.45 -7.17 -0.96
C ALA A 140 2.22 -7.10 -1.85
N GLU A 141 2.12 -6.04 -2.65
CA GLU A 141 0.99 -5.82 -3.56
C GLU A 141 1.48 -5.35 -4.94
N GLY A 142 0.68 -5.67 -5.94
CA GLY A 142 0.93 -5.38 -7.35
C GLY A 142 1.67 -6.49 -8.10
N ALA A 143 2.00 -6.22 -9.37
CA ALA A 143 2.57 -7.22 -10.28
C ALA A 143 3.88 -7.89 -9.76
N GLY A 144 4.65 -7.21 -8.91
CA GLY A 144 5.86 -7.76 -8.29
C GLY A 144 5.63 -8.60 -7.03
N GLN A 145 4.38 -8.79 -6.59
CA GLN A 145 4.01 -9.36 -5.29
C GLN A 145 4.62 -10.74 -5.04
N GLU A 146 4.41 -11.71 -5.92
CA GLU A 146 4.88 -13.09 -5.69
C GLU A 146 6.40 -13.18 -5.50
N LEU A 147 7.14 -12.41 -6.31
CA LEU A 147 8.61 -12.33 -6.24
C LEU A 147 9.06 -11.68 -4.92
N ALA A 148 8.38 -10.61 -4.52
CA ALA A 148 8.68 -9.91 -3.27
C ALA A 148 8.37 -10.78 -2.04
N LEU A 149 7.22 -11.48 -2.03
CA LEU A 149 6.83 -12.40 -0.96
C LEU A 149 7.81 -13.56 -0.84
N GLY A 150 8.22 -14.17 -1.95
CA GLY A 150 9.23 -15.23 -1.96
C GLY A 150 10.59 -14.76 -1.39
N SER A 151 11.01 -13.54 -1.74
CA SER A 151 12.22 -12.93 -1.16
C SER A 151 12.06 -12.64 0.34
N LEU A 152 10.91 -12.09 0.77
CA LEU A 152 10.66 -11.80 2.19
C LEU A 152 10.68 -13.07 3.04
N PHE A 153 10.09 -14.15 2.53
CA PHE A 153 10.12 -15.48 3.14
C PHE A 153 11.55 -16.01 3.25
N SER A 154 12.31 -16.05 2.16
CA SER A 154 13.66 -16.65 2.13
C SER A 154 14.70 -15.82 2.90
N THR A 155 14.46 -14.52 3.09
CA THR A 155 15.37 -13.59 3.78
C THR A 155 15.06 -13.38 5.26
N ALA A 156 14.27 -14.25 5.90
CA ALA A 156 13.88 -14.13 7.31
C ALA A 156 15.07 -13.98 8.29
N GLN A 157 16.24 -14.56 7.96
CA GLN A 157 17.46 -14.48 8.78
C GLN A 157 18.23 -13.16 8.65
N VAL A 158 17.87 -12.30 7.69
CA VAL A 158 18.52 -11.00 7.50
C VAL A 158 18.04 -10.03 8.57
N LYS A 159 18.91 -9.73 9.54
CA LYS A 159 18.56 -8.90 10.72
C LYS A 159 18.22 -7.45 10.42
N THR A 160 18.53 -6.93 9.23
CA THR A 160 18.28 -5.53 8.86
C THR A 160 16.98 -5.42 8.07
N PRO A 161 15.87 -4.93 8.66
CA PRO A 161 14.56 -4.92 8.01
C PRO A 161 14.56 -4.11 6.69
N ARG A 162 15.22 -2.95 6.69
CA ARG A 162 15.37 -2.10 5.49
C ARG A 162 16.09 -2.82 4.35
N LYS A 163 17.03 -3.71 4.68
CA LYS A 163 17.71 -4.55 3.68
C LYS A 163 16.76 -5.59 3.11
N ARG A 164 15.92 -6.23 3.95
CA ARG A 164 14.90 -7.18 3.49
C ARG A 164 13.90 -6.57 2.52
N VAL A 165 13.35 -5.39 2.85
CA VAL A 165 12.44 -4.65 1.95
C VAL A 165 13.14 -4.32 0.62
N ARG A 166 14.39 -3.86 0.66
CA ARG A 166 15.17 -3.59 -0.55
C ARG A 166 15.39 -4.86 -1.39
N MET A 167 15.80 -5.96 -0.77
CA MET A 167 16.01 -7.24 -1.47
C MET A 167 14.73 -7.73 -2.15
N ALA A 168 13.57 -7.55 -1.50
CA ALA A 168 12.28 -7.91 -2.08
C ALA A 168 11.95 -7.08 -3.34
N LEU A 169 12.16 -5.77 -3.28
CA LEU A 169 11.98 -4.88 -4.44
C LEU A 169 13.00 -5.16 -5.56
N GLU A 170 14.25 -5.47 -5.22
CA GLU A 170 15.29 -5.85 -6.18
C GLU A 170 14.97 -7.19 -6.88
N ALA A 171 14.48 -8.18 -6.12
CA ALA A 171 14.03 -9.45 -6.67
C ALA A 171 12.84 -9.24 -7.63
N ALA A 172 11.86 -8.43 -7.22
CA ALA A 172 10.74 -8.06 -8.07
C ALA A 172 11.19 -7.33 -9.34
N ALA A 173 12.08 -6.35 -9.25
CA ALA A 173 12.60 -5.60 -10.39
C ALA A 173 13.43 -6.45 -11.36
N LYS A 174 14.10 -7.50 -10.86
CA LYS A 174 14.90 -8.40 -11.69
C LYS A 174 14.04 -9.25 -12.62
N PHE A 175 12.89 -9.71 -12.15
CA PHE A 175 12.07 -10.71 -12.86
C PHE A 175 10.71 -10.20 -13.32
N ASN A 176 10.28 -9.01 -12.87
CA ASN A 176 9.06 -8.36 -13.35
C ASN A 176 9.41 -7.14 -14.22
N MET A 177 8.88 -7.12 -15.45
CA MET A 177 9.12 -6.02 -16.40
C MET A 177 8.58 -4.66 -15.93
N SER A 178 7.61 -4.68 -15.01
CA SER A 178 6.86 -3.51 -14.56
C SER A 178 7.35 -2.89 -13.26
N VAL A 179 8.42 -3.42 -12.67
CA VAL A 179 8.97 -2.96 -11.40
C VAL A 179 10.33 -2.34 -11.66
N ARG A 180 10.51 -1.06 -11.31
CA ARG A 180 11.77 -0.35 -11.59
C ARG A 180 12.27 0.49 -10.42
N PRO A 181 13.60 0.56 -10.23
CA PRO A 181 14.19 1.56 -9.34
C PRO A 181 13.96 2.99 -9.90
N PRO A 182 14.23 4.06 -9.12
CA PRO A 182 14.66 4.03 -7.72
C PRO A 182 13.60 3.44 -6.79
N PHE A 183 14.04 2.92 -5.65
CA PHE A 183 13.15 2.41 -4.61
C PHE A 183 13.06 3.40 -3.48
N THR A 184 11.84 3.80 -3.12
CA THR A 184 11.59 4.59 -1.91
C THR A 184 11.23 3.64 -0.78
N ILE A 185 11.88 3.79 0.38
CA ILE A 185 11.57 3.01 1.58
C ILE A 185 11.41 3.98 2.76
N ILE A 186 10.22 4.00 3.34
CA ILE A 186 9.89 4.78 4.54
C ILE A 186 9.66 3.85 5.73
N GLU A 187 9.77 4.40 6.94
CA GLU A 187 9.40 3.73 8.18
C GLU A 187 8.19 4.47 8.75
N VAL A 188 7.11 3.77 9.07
CA VAL A 188 5.82 4.32 9.50
C VAL A 188 5.66 4.17 11.01
#